data_AF-A0A3D5YMA0-F1
#
_entry.id   AF-A0A3D5YMA0-F1
#
_cell.length_a   1.000
_cell.length_b   1.000
_cell.length_c   1.000
_cell.angle_alpha   90.00
_cell.angle_beta   90.00
_cell.angle_gamma   90.00
#
_symmetry.space_group_name_H-M   'P 1'
#
loop_
_entity.id
_entity.type
_entity.pdbx_description
1 polymer ?
#
loop_
_entity_poly.entity_id
_entity_poly.type
_entity_poly.pdbx_seq_one_letter_code
_entity_poly.pdbx_strand_id
1 'polypeptide(L)' 'SIFNRWGDRVWQSEALYDNSTPWRGTNQNGTKLADGVYFYTIELLNAADNYEYVVTGSVTILDAQ' A
#
# COMPACT_ATOMS: atom_id res chain seq x y z
N SER A 1 1.56 3.40 0.58
CA SER A 1 2.68 2.43 0.73
C SER A 1 2.20 1.15 1.38
N ILE A 2 2.85 0.02 1.08
CA ILE A 2 2.57 -1.31 1.65
C ILE A 2 3.83 -1.88 2.30
N PHE A 3 3.66 -2.54 3.44
CA PHE A 3 4.72 -3.10 4.27
C PHE A 3 4.44 -4.56 4.61
N ASN A 4 5.50 -5.35 4.73
CA ASN A 4 5.42 -6.72 5.26
C ASN A 4 5.32 -6.72 6.80
N ARG A 5 5.19 -7.91 7.40
CA ARG A 5 5.08 -8.06 8.87
C ARG A 5 6.33 -7.67 9.68
N TRP A 6 7.46 -7.45 9.03
CA TRP A 6 8.70 -7.01 9.64
C TRP A 6 8.92 -5.49 9.52
N GLY A 7 7.99 -4.79 8.87
CA GLY A 7 8.08 -3.34 8.65
C GLY A 7 8.83 -2.94 7.39
N ASP A 8 9.28 -3.89 6.55
CA ASP A 8 9.92 -3.52 5.28
C ASP A 8 8.85 -3.08 4.28
N ARG A 9 9.10 -1.95 3.61
CA ARG A 9 8.26 -1.47 2.52
C ARG A 9 8.42 -2.36 1.30
N VAL A 10 7.35 -3.01 0.89
CA VAL A 10 7.34 -3.91 -0.28
C VAL A 10 6.84 -3.23 -1.55
N TRP A 11 6.06 -2.16 -1.40
CA TRP A 11 5.49 -1.42 -2.53
C TRP A 11 5.12 0.02 -2.13
N GLN A 12 5.23 0.94 -3.09
CA GLN A 12 4.74 2.31 -3.00
C GLN A 12 4.30 2.82 -4.38
N SER A 13 3.28 3.68 -4.42
CA SER A 13 2.91 4.40 -5.64
C SER A 13 4.01 5.41 -5.98
N GLU A 14 4.46 5.44 -7.23
CA GLU A 14 5.51 6.38 -7.67
C GLU A 14 5.01 7.84 -7.68
N ALA A 15 3.71 8.02 -7.92
CA ALA A 15 3.01 9.29 -7.87
C ALA A 15 1.83 9.21 -6.88
N LEU A 16 0.92 10.18 -6.94
CA LEU A 16 -0.37 10.10 -6.26
C LEU A 16 -1.06 8.79 -6.64
N TYR A 17 -1.54 8.07 -5.62
CA TYR A 17 -2.24 6.82 -5.82
C TYR A 17 -3.54 7.04 -6.59
N ASP A 18 -3.78 6.21 -7.62
CA ASP A 18 -4.98 6.24 -8.43
C ASP A 18 -5.58 4.83 -8.54
N ASN A 19 -6.88 4.71 -8.29
CA ASN A 19 -7.63 3.48 -8.44
C ASN A 19 -7.74 2.98 -9.89
N SER A 20 -7.37 3.80 -10.90
CA SER A 20 -7.23 3.34 -12.29
C SER A 20 -6.06 2.36 -12.47
N THR A 21 -5.04 2.45 -11.61
CA THR A 21 -3.85 1.57 -11.59
C THR A 21 -3.64 1.02 -10.17
N PRO A 22 -4.59 0.20 -9.67
CA PRO A 22 -4.60 -0.21 -8.28
C PRO A 22 -3.43 -1.14 -7.97
N TRP A 23 -3.01 -1.15 -6.71
CA TRP A 23 -2.09 -2.18 -6.23
C TRP A 23 -2.78 -3.55 -6.23
N ARG A 24 -2.11 -4.57 -6.79
CA ARG A 24 -2.68 -5.92 -6.98
C ARG A 24 -1.91 -7.00 -6.22
N GLY A 25 -1.36 -6.69 -5.06
CA GLY A 25 -0.64 -7.66 -4.25
C GLY A 25 0.76 -8.01 -4.78
N THR A 26 1.42 -7.06 -5.44
CA THR A 26 2.78 -7.23 -5.98
C THR A 26 3.78 -6.35 -5.23
N ASN A 27 5.07 -6.72 -5.25
CA ASN A 27 6.14 -5.83 -4.80
C ASN A 27 6.41 -4.72 -5.83
N GLN A 28 7.35 -3.81 -5.53
CA GLN A 28 7.73 -2.70 -6.42
C GLN A 28 8.14 -3.13 -7.83
N ASN A 29 8.68 -4.35 -7.99
CA ASN A 29 9.14 -4.88 -9.26
C ASN A 29 8.05 -5.68 -10.01
N GLY A 30 6.81 -5.68 -9.52
CA GLY A 30 5.70 -6.44 -10.11
C GLY A 30 5.69 -7.93 -9.75
N THR A 31 6.60 -8.41 -8.90
CA THR A 31 6.57 -9.80 -8.41
C THR A 31 5.42 -9.99 -7.45
N LYS A 32 4.66 -11.07 -7.61
CA LYS A 32 3.58 -11.45 -6.69
C LYS A 32 4.12 -11.66 -5.28
N LEU A 33 3.42 -11.10 -4.30
CA LEU A 33 3.69 -11.31 -2.88
C LEU A 33 3.05 -12.63 -2.40
N ALA A 34 3.63 -13.24 -1.38
CA ALA A 34 3.08 -14.43 -0.76
C ALA A 34 1.78 -14.12 -0.01
N ASP A 35 0.96 -15.16 0.21
CA ASP A 35 -0.21 -15.06 1.07
C ASP A 35 0.17 -14.62 2.48
N GLY A 36 -0.66 -13.77 3.07
CA GLY A 36 -0.46 -13.29 4.43
C GLY A 36 -0.99 -11.88 4.68
N VAL A 37 -0.72 -11.40 5.89
CA VAL A 37 -1.10 -10.07 6.33
C VAL A 37 0.01 -9.07 6.02
N TYR A 38 -0.39 -7.96 5.40
CA TYR A 38 0.43 -6.80 5.10
C TYR A 38 -0.19 -5.57 5.74
N PHE A 39 0.60 -4.51 5.83
CA PHE A 39 0.17 -3.23 6.40
C PHE A 39 0.23 -2.14 5.34
N TYR A 40 -0.73 -1.24 5.36
CA TYR A 40 -0.74 -0.08 4.47
C TYR A 40 -0.64 1.21 5.26
N THR A 41 0.00 2.20 4.64
CA THR A 41 -0.01 3.61 5.07
C THR A 41 -0.45 4.45 3.88
N ILE A 42 -1.44 5.32 4.09
CA ILE A 42 -1.92 6.31 3.13
C ILE A 42 -1.69 7.69 3.75
N GLU A 43 -0.93 8.52 3.05
CA GLU A 43 -0.66 9.90 3.42
C GLU A 43 -1.54 10.79 2.55
N LEU A 44 -2.34 11.65 3.17
CA LEU A 44 -3.29 12.54 2.52
C LEU A 44 -2.95 13.98 2.90
N LEU A 45 -2.85 14.86 1.90
CA LEU A 45 -2.70 16.29 2.12
C LEU A 45 -4.01 16.99 1.80
N ASN A 46 -4.58 17.71 2.77
CA ASN A 46 -5.67 18.62 2.50
C ASN A 46 -5.11 19.95 1.97
N ALA A 47 -5.40 20.25 0.71
CA ALA A 47 -4.90 21.45 0.05
C ALA A 47 -5.46 22.76 0.63
N ALA A 48 -6.60 22.72 1.34
CA ALA A 48 -7.25 23.92 1.86
C ALA A 48 -6.55 24.49 3.11
N ASP A 49 -5.94 23.61 3.93
CA ASP A 49 -5.34 23.96 5.21
C ASP A 49 -3.90 23.43 5.37
N ASN A 50 -3.36 22.76 4.35
CA ASN A 50 -2.04 22.12 4.35
C ASN A 50 -1.87 21.11 5.49
N TYR A 51 -2.96 20.50 5.94
CA TYR A 51 -2.93 19.48 6.99
C TYR A 51 -2.70 18.08 6.40
N GLU A 52 -1.84 17.30 7.06
CA GLU A 52 -1.53 15.92 6.68
C GLU A 52 -2.31 14.92 7.54
N TYR A 53 -3.01 14.00 6.87
CA TYR A 53 -3.68 12.87 7.51
C TYR A 53 -2.95 11.57 7.14
N VAL A 54 -2.68 10.75 8.15
CA VAL A 54 -2.11 9.41 7.94
C VAL A 54 -3.13 8.36 8.31
N VAL A 55 -3.51 7.54 7.34
CA VAL A 55 -4.39 6.39 7.54
C VAL A 55 -3.55 5.13 7.47
N THR A 56 -3.68 4.27 8.49
CA THR A 56 -2.99 2.97 8.52
C THR A 56 -3.99 1.84 8.73
N GLY A 57 -3.62 0.65 8.26
CA GLY A 57 -4.41 -0.54 8.47
C GLY A 57 -3.71 -1.78 7.94
N SER A 58 -4.40 -2.90 8.01
CA SER A 58 -3.94 -4.17 7.47
C SER A 58 -4.73 -4.59 6.24
N VAL A 59 -4.08 -5.33 5.35
CA VAL A 59 -4.69 -6.00 4.20
C VAL A 59 -4.22 -7.44 4.19
N THR A 60 -5.13 -8.38 3.94
CA THR A 60 -4.78 -9.80 3.83
C THR A 60 -4.78 -10.17 2.36
N ILE A 61 -3.66 -10.70 1.88
CA ILE A 61 -3.56 -11.33 0.56
C ILE A 61 -3.89 -12.80 0.74
N LEU A 62 -4.92 -13.24 0.01
CA LEU A 62 -5.32 -14.63 -0.11
C LEU A 62 -5.35 -14.95 -1.60
N ASP A 63 -4.43 -15.79 -2.07
CA ASP A 63 -4.53 -16.39 -3.38
C ASP A 63 -5.38 -17.65 -3.32
N ALA A 64 -6.41 -17.73 -4.15
CA ALA A 64 -7.07 -19.00 -4.41
C ALA A 64 -6.18 -19.76 -5.41
N GLN A 65 -5.56 -20.86 -4.96
CA GLN A 65 -4.92 -21.81 -5.87
C GLN A 65 -5.93 -22.37 -6.87
#